data_AF-A0A954JBN3-F1
#
_entry.id   AF-A0A954JBN3-F1
#
_cell.length_a   1.000
_cell.length_b   1.000
_cell.length_c   1.000
_cell.angle_alpha   90.00
_cell.angle_beta   90.00
_cell.angle_gamma   90.00
#
_symmetry.space_group_name_H-M   'P 1'
#
loop_
_entity.id
_entity.type
_entity.pdbx_description
1 polymer ?
#
loop_
_entity_poly.entity_id
_entity_poly.type
_entity_poly.pdbx_seq_one_letter_code
_entity_poly.pdbx_strand_id
1 'polypeptide(L)'
;MGFLNSIFDTTGFPARWFCGNAWQREPFWGWLHIGSDLMIWLAYMAIPIIIVLLTSRRRDLIDKRIALLFGAFIFCCGLTHLIEATLFYWPVYRLSGL
;
A
#
# COMPACT_ATOMS: atom_id res chain seq x y z
N MET A 1 -2.82 26.98 -1.82
CA MET A 1 -3.03 25.71 -2.55
C MET A 1 -4.02 24.86 -1.74
N GLY A 2 -4.91 24.10 -2.38
CA GLY A 2 -5.92 23.28 -1.68
C GLY A 2 -5.31 22.07 -0.96
N PHE A 3 -6.01 21.56 0.06
CA PHE A 3 -5.59 20.42 0.88
C PHE A 3 -5.16 19.19 0.06
N LEU A 4 -5.92 18.84 -0.99
CA LEU A 4 -5.60 17.70 -1.88
C LEU A 4 -4.24 17.83 -2.57
N ASN A 5 -3.86 19.04 -3.00
CA ASN A 5 -2.55 19.26 -3.61
C ASN A 5 -1.42 19.14 -2.58
N SER A 6 -1.70 19.46 -1.31
CA SER A 6 -0.73 19.32 -0.23
C SER A 6 -0.42 17.87 0.12
N ILE A 7 -1.33 16.92 -0.16
CA ILE A 7 -1.15 15.50 0.15
C ILE A 7 -0.10 14.86 -0.75
N PHE A 8 -0.07 15.23 -2.02
CA PHE A 8 0.91 14.73 -3.00
C PHE A 8 2.19 15.58 -3.05
N ASP A 9 2.24 16.71 -2.34
CA ASP A 9 3.43 17.54 -2.24
C ASP A 9 4.50 16.83 -1.39
N THR A 10 5.70 16.74 -1.96
CA THR A 10 6.88 16.08 -1.39
C THR A 10 7.86 17.06 -0.75
N THR A 11 7.59 18.37 -0.84
CA THR A 11 8.48 19.42 -0.36
C THR A 11 8.78 19.24 1.13
N GLY A 12 10.07 19.15 1.45
CA GLY A 12 10.58 18.96 2.81
C GLY A 12 10.84 17.51 3.21
N PHE A 13 10.51 16.53 2.37
CA PHE A 13 10.78 15.12 2.64
C PHE A 13 11.81 14.54 1.65
N PRO A 14 12.94 13.98 2.13
CA PRO A 14 13.87 13.28 1.27
C PRO A 14 13.30 11.90 0.88
N ALA A 15 13.67 11.40 -0.31
CA ALA A 15 13.35 10.02 -0.69
C ALA A 15 13.96 9.04 0.34
N ARG A 16 13.29 7.92 0.62
CA ARG A 16 13.65 7.03 1.74
C ARG A 16 15.09 6.50 1.67
N TRP A 17 15.67 6.38 0.48
CA TRP A 17 17.11 6.07 0.31
C TRP A 17 18.06 7.04 1.02
N PHE A 18 17.63 8.28 1.29
CA PHE A 18 18.40 9.32 1.96
C PHE A 18 18.01 9.48 3.44
N CYS A 19 17.03 8.71 3.94
CA CYS A 19 16.60 8.68 5.33
C CYS A 19 17.51 7.78 6.19
N GLY A 20 18.80 8.10 6.22
CA GLY A 20 19.82 7.37 6.97
C GLY A 20 20.84 6.66 6.08
N ASN A 21 22.11 6.66 6.51
CA ASN A 21 23.23 6.18 5.69
C ASN A 21 23.20 4.67 5.40
N ALA A 22 22.48 3.88 6.22
CA ALA A 22 22.39 2.43 6.08
C ALA A 22 21.73 2.02 4.75
N TRP A 23 20.70 2.74 4.31
CA TRP A 23 20.01 2.44 3.05
C TRP A 23 20.92 2.53 1.82
N GLN A 24 21.92 3.41 1.84
CA GLN A 24 22.87 3.58 0.74
C GLN A 24 24.08 2.66 0.85
N ARG A 25 24.57 2.43 2.08
CA ARG A 25 25.73 1.56 2.32
C ARG A 25 25.39 0.08 2.21
N GLU A 26 24.17 -0.28 2.58
CA GLU A 26 23.64 -1.65 2.57
C GLU A 26 22.32 -1.68 1.79
N PRO A 27 22.34 -1.47 0.46
CA PRO A 27 21.13 -1.31 -0.35
C PRO A 27 20.22 -2.53 -0.35
N PHE A 28 20.75 -3.70 0.03
CA PHE A 28 19.99 -4.92 0.21
C PHE A 28 18.77 -4.72 1.13
N TRP A 29 18.92 -4.00 2.25
CA TRP A 29 17.81 -3.77 3.17
C TRP A 29 16.69 -2.95 2.53
N GLY A 30 17.03 -1.95 1.73
CA GLY A 30 16.04 -1.15 1.00
C GLY A 30 15.28 -1.98 -0.03
N TRP A 31 15.99 -2.79 -0.81
CA TRP A 31 15.36 -3.71 -1.76
C TRP A 31 14.51 -4.78 -1.09
N LEU A 32 14.94 -5.30 0.07
CA LEU A 32 14.15 -6.24 0.86
C LEU A 32 12.83 -5.61 1.32
N HIS A 33 12.87 -4.36 1.80
CA HIS A 33 11.66 -3.62 2.17
C HIS A 33 10.74 -3.41 0.97
N ILE A 34 11.26 -2.87 -0.15
CA ILE A 34 10.48 -2.68 -1.39
C ILE A 34 9.85 -3.99 -1.84
N GLY A 35 10.62 -5.07 -1.90
CA GLY A 35 10.13 -6.38 -2.32
C GLY A 35 9.05 -6.93 -1.38
N SER A 36 9.25 -6.80 -0.06
CA SER A 36 8.27 -7.25 0.93
C SER A 36 6.95 -6.48 0.81
N ASP A 37 7.00 -5.15 0.68
CA ASP A 37 5.81 -4.32 0.51
C ASP A 37 5.07 -4.63 -0.79
N LEU A 38 5.78 -4.85 -1.91
CA LEU A 38 5.17 -5.25 -3.18
C LEU A 38 4.50 -6.64 -3.08
N MET A 39 5.12 -7.59 -2.38
CA MET A 39 4.52 -8.91 -2.16
C MET A 39 3.25 -8.83 -1.31
N ILE A 40 3.25 -8.01 -0.25
CA ILE A 40 2.07 -7.79 0.58
C ILE A 40 0.97 -7.11 -0.23
N TRP A 41 1.30 -6.06 -0.99
CA TRP A 41 0.36 -5.41 -1.89
C TRP A 41 -0.28 -6.40 -2.86
N LEU A 42 0.51 -7.24 -3.55
CA LEU A 42 0.00 -8.27 -4.46
C LEU A 42 -0.94 -9.27 -3.76
N ALA A 43 -0.57 -9.74 -2.56
CA ALA A 43 -1.44 -10.62 -1.78
C ALA A 43 -2.76 -9.92 -1.43
N TYR A 44 -2.70 -8.65 -1.05
CA TYR A 44 -3.87 -7.85 -0.64
C TYR A 44 -4.72 -7.41 -1.84
N MET A 45 -4.20 -7.43 -3.07
CA MET A 45 -4.99 -7.31 -4.29
C MET A 45 -5.66 -8.65 -4.67
N ALA A 46 -5.00 -9.78 -4.40
CA ALA A 46 -5.53 -11.10 -4.71
C ALA A 46 -6.68 -11.54 -3.79
N ILE A 47 -6.58 -11.28 -2.48
CA ILE A 47 -7.61 -11.63 -1.50
C ILE A 47 -9.01 -11.08 -1.82
N PRO A 48 -9.21 -9.77 -2.09
CA PRO A 48 -10.53 -9.23 -2.41
C PRO A 48 -11.10 -9.83 -3.71
N ILE A 49 -10.26 -10.15 -4.70
CA ILE A 49 -10.68 -10.86 -5.91
C ILE A 49 -11.24 -12.24 -5.54
N ILE A 50 -10.53 -13.00 -4.70
CA ILE A 50 -10.98 -14.32 -4.23
C ILE A 50 -12.29 -14.21 -3.43
N ILE A 51 -12.42 -13.21 -2.55
CA ILE A 51 -13.65 -12.95 -1.78
C ILE A 51 -14.82 -12.72 -2.73
N VAL A 52 -14.68 -11.83 -3.73
CA VAL A 52 -15.75 -11.53 -4.69
C VAL A 52 -16.14 -12.78 -5.49
N LEU A 53 -15.18 -13.58 -5.94
CA LEU A 53 -15.44 -14.83 -6.65
C LEU A 53 -16.17 -15.85 -5.77
N LEU A 54 -15.77 -15.98 -4.51
CA LEU A 54 -16.37 -16.92 -3.55
C LEU A 54 -17.80 -16.51 -3.20
N THR A 55 -18.03 -15.23 -2.86
CA THR A 55 -19.36 -14.69 -2.55
C THR A 55 -20.30 -14.77 -3.76
N SER A 56 -19.77 -14.68 -4.99
CA SER A 56 -20.57 -14.85 -6.20
C SER A 56 -21.03 -16.29 -6.41
N ARG A 57 -20.19 -17.27 -6.04
CA ARG A 57 -20.46 -18.71 -6.19
C ARG A 57 -21.23 -19.33 -5.02
N ARG A 58 -21.04 -18.83 -3.79
CA ARG A 58 -21.67 -19.36 -2.57
C ARG A 58 -22.41 -18.25 -1.83
N ARG A 59 -23.57 -17.85 -2.37
CA ARG A 59 -24.39 -16.75 -1.85
C ARG A 59 -24.97 -17.02 -0.45
N ASP A 60 -24.99 -18.28 -0.03
CA ASP A 60 -25.67 -18.72 1.19
C ASP A 60 -24.75 -18.68 2.42
N LEU A 61 -23.44 -18.50 2.23
CA LEU A 61 -22.44 -18.56 3.32
C LEU A 61 -21.95 -17.18 3.77
N ILE A 62 -21.99 -16.17 2.89
CA ILE A 62 -21.36 -14.87 3.14
C ILE A 62 -22.29 -13.74 2.69
N ASP A 63 -22.64 -12.85 3.62
CA ASP A 63 -23.36 -11.62 3.28
C ASP A 63 -22.50 -10.74 2.34
N LYS A 64 -23.09 -10.40 1.19
CA LYS A 64 -22.40 -9.63 0.13
C LYS A 64 -21.89 -8.27 0.60
N ARG A 65 -22.60 -7.60 1.51
CA ARG A 65 -22.22 -6.28 2.02
C ARG A 65 -20.99 -6.39 2.90
N ILE A 66 -20.97 -7.39 3.79
CA ILE A 66 -19.81 -7.64 4.66
C ILE A 66 -18.60 -8.04 3.82
N ALA A 67 -18.78 -8.93 2.83
CA ALA A 67 -17.72 -9.32 1.90
C ALA A 67 -17.13 -8.11 1.16
N LEU A 68 -17.98 -7.19 0.69
CA LEU A 68 -17.54 -5.99 -0.01
C LEU A 68 -16.79 -5.03 0.91
N LEU A 69 -17.30 -4.76 2.11
CA LEU A 69 -16.65 -3.86 3.08
C LEU A 69 -15.29 -4.42 3.53
N PHE A 70 -15.22 -5.73 3.79
CA PHE A 70 -13.98 -6.39 4.17
C PHE A 70 -12.97 -6.43 3.02
N GLY A 71 -13.43 -6.70 1.80
CA GLY A 71 -12.59 -6.63 0.60
C GLY A 71 -12.06 -5.23 0.34
N ALA A 72 -12.89 -4.19 0.52
CA ALA A 72 -12.47 -2.79 0.39
C ALA A 72 -11.45 -2.40 1.47
N PHE A 73 -11.63 -2.85 2.71
CA PHE A 73 -10.67 -2.64 3.79
C PHE A 73 -9.29 -3.26 3.45
N ILE A 74 -9.25 -4.53 3.05
CA ILE A 74 -8.00 -5.20 2.65
C ILE A 74 -7.36 -4.50 1.46
N PHE A 75 -8.15 -4.09 0.48
CA PHE A 75 -7.66 -3.37 -0.69
C PHE A 75 -6.98 -2.04 -0.29
N CYS A 76 -7.63 -1.24 0.58
CA CYS A 76 -7.05 0.00 1.09
C CYS A 76 -5.76 -0.25 1.88
N CYS A 77 -5.71 -1.28 2.74
CA CYS A 77 -4.48 -1.67 3.42
C CYS A 77 -3.39 -2.12 2.44
N GLY A 78 -3.74 -2.73 1.31
CA GLY A 78 -2.76 -3.08 0.28
C GLY A 78 -2.14 -1.84 -0.35
N LEU A 79 -2.95 -0.80 -0.61
CA LEU A 79 -2.47 0.45 -1.20
C LEU A 79 -1.43 1.16 -0.32
N THR A 80 -1.52 1.05 1.00
CA THR A 80 -0.51 1.64 1.89
C THR A 80 0.85 0.98 1.68
N HIS A 81 0.91 -0.34 1.50
CA HIS A 81 2.17 -1.04 1.16
C HIS A 81 2.73 -0.59 -0.20
N LEU A 82 1.87 -0.36 -1.20
CA LEU A 82 2.32 0.18 -2.47
C LEU A 82 2.93 1.59 -2.30
N ILE A 83 2.28 2.45 -1.52
CA ILE A 83 2.79 3.80 -1.22
C ILE A 83 4.14 3.69 -0.50
N GLU A 84 4.24 2.85 0.53
CA GLU A 84 5.47 2.62 1.30
C GLU A 84 6.65 2.17 0.42
N ALA A 85 6.41 1.27 -0.54
CA ALA A 85 7.42 0.89 -1.53
C ALA A 85 7.84 2.08 -2.41
N THR A 86 6.90 2.94 -2.83
CA THR A 86 7.20 4.11 -3.66
C THR A 86 7.93 5.23 -2.94
N LEU A 87 7.87 5.32 -1.59
CA LEU A 87 8.56 6.35 -0.80
C LEU A 87 10.08 6.35 -0.98
N PHE A 88 10.66 5.22 -1.40
CA PHE A 88 12.07 5.14 -1.79
C PHE A 88 12.41 6.03 -2.98
N TYR A 89 11.47 6.39 -3.85
CA TYR A 89 11.69 7.21 -5.03
C TYR A 89 10.86 8.50 -5.03
N TRP A 90 9.61 8.43 -4.58
CA TRP A 90 8.66 9.54 -4.53
C TRP A 90 8.17 9.74 -3.08
N PRO A 91 8.75 10.68 -2.31
CA PRO A 91 8.52 10.81 -0.87
C PRO A 91 7.19 11.50 -0.52
N VAL A 92 6.07 10.92 -0.96
CA VAL A 92 4.71 11.37 -0.62
C VAL A 92 4.30 10.98 0.80
N TYR A 93 5.11 11.33 1.79
CA TYR A 93 4.89 10.94 3.20
C TYR A 93 3.56 11.43 3.76
N ARG A 94 3.02 12.54 3.25
CA ARG A 94 1.71 13.06 3.65
C ARG A 94 0.57 12.17 3.18
N LEU A 95 0.69 11.60 1.97
CA LEU A 95 -0.24 10.57 1.47
C LEU A 95 -0.12 9.27 2.27
N SER A 96 1.09 8.89 2.67
CA SER A 96 1.30 7.69 3.51
C SER A 96 0.62 7.76 4.88
N GLY A 97 0.32 8.97 5.37
CA GLY A 97 -0.36 9.17 6.66
C GLY A 97 -1.89 9.16 6.59
N LEU A 98 -2.48 9.01 5.41
CA LEU A 98 -3.93 8.90 5.19
C LEU A 98 -4.37 7.44 5.11
#